data_AF-A0A6V7KP17-F1
#
_entry.id   AF-A0A6V7KP17-F1
#
_cell.length_a   1.000
_cell.length_b   1.000
_cell.length_c   1.000
_cell.angle_alpha   90.00
_cell.angle_beta   90.00
_cell.angle_gamma   90.00
#
_symmetry.space_group_name_H-M   'P 1'
#
loop_
_entity.id
_entity.type
_entity.pdbx_description
1 polymer ?
#
loop_
_entity_poly.entity_id
_entity_poly.type
_entity_poly.pdbx_seq_one_letter_code
_entity_poly.pdbx_strand_id
1 'polypeptide(L)'
;QAVWPRGKGLGGSGQLNFLLHSFGKPEDYVSWPTGWSYQDLIPYFEKVSRIMGLPGSPVEGELTRAFMSLDPTVFGDGVVIEKAKNTIKRGKRWSTYHAYLQQAWNRKNLHILMDTLVSR
;
A
#
# COMPACT_ATOMS: atom_id res chain seq x y z
N GLN A 1 -4.01 16.00 23.81
CA GLN A 1 -4.35 15.34 22.53
C GLN A 1 -3.06 14.95 21.84
N ALA A 2 -2.95 13.72 21.32
CA ALA A 2 -1.79 13.32 20.54
C ALA A 2 -1.81 13.99 19.15
N VAL A 3 -0.66 14.45 18.68
CA VAL A 3 -0.52 15.03 17.34
C VAL A 3 -0.34 13.89 16.34
N TRP A 4 -1.30 13.73 15.42
CA TRP A 4 -1.22 12.76 14.34
C TRP A 4 -0.73 13.45 13.05
N PRO A 5 0.55 13.29 12.66
CA PRO A 5 1.06 13.96 11.47
C PRO A 5 0.37 13.44 10.20
N ARG A 6 0.14 14.34 9.24
CA ARG A 6 -0.45 14.04 7.93
C ARG A 6 0.37 14.71 6.83
N GLY A 7 0.55 14.02 5.71
CA GLY A 7 1.18 14.62 4.54
C GLY A 7 0.24 15.64 3.89
N LYS A 8 0.71 16.89 3.77
CA LYS A 8 -0.05 18.01 3.18
C LYS A 8 0.36 18.37 1.74
N GLY A 9 1.37 17.68 1.19
CA GLY A 9 1.81 17.86 -0.20
C GLY A 9 1.14 16.90 -1.19
N LEU A 10 1.49 17.04 -2.48
CA LEU A 10 1.03 16.14 -3.53
C LEU A 10 1.41 14.67 -3.24
N GLY A 11 0.42 13.78 -3.28
CA GLY A 11 0.57 12.38 -2.86
C GLY A 11 0.30 12.12 -1.37
N GLY A 12 -0.01 13.16 -0.60
CA GLY A 12 -0.46 13.07 0.79
C GLY A 12 0.53 12.34 1.70
N SER A 13 0.00 11.58 2.66
CA SER A 13 0.82 10.79 3.60
C SER A 13 1.69 9.72 2.93
N GLY A 14 1.41 9.34 1.67
CA GLY A 14 2.25 8.42 0.91
C GLY A 14 3.67 8.95 0.67
N GLN A 15 3.89 10.26 0.83
CA GLN A 15 5.23 10.87 0.74
C GLN A 15 6.03 10.80 2.05
N LEU A 16 5.37 10.54 3.18
CA LEU A 16 5.99 10.57 4.52
C LEU A 16 5.91 9.23 5.26
N ASN A 17 5.05 8.30 4.84
CA ASN A 17 4.89 7.01 5.51
C ASN A 17 6.13 6.11 5.36
N PHE A 18 6.09 4.97 6.05
CA PHE A 18 7.14 3.93 6.04
C PHE A 18 7.17 3.04 4.79
N LEU A 19 6.55 3.46 3.68
CA LEU A 19 6.56 2.77 2.39
C LEU A 19 5.85 1.41 2.34
N LEU A 20 5.42 0.88 3.49
CA LEU A 20 4.68 -0.37 3.61
C LEU A 20 3.37 -0.32 2.83
N HIS A 21 3.05 -1.42 2.17
CA HIS A 21 1.79 -1.62 1.48
C HIS A 21 1.22 -2.99 1.86
N SER A 22 -0.06 -3.01 2.20
CA SER A 22 -0.82 -4.23 2.40
C SER A 22 -2.25 -3.98 1.94
N PHE A 23 -2.90 -5.05 1.48
CA PHE A 23 -4.35 -5.07 1.37
C PHE A 23 -4.92 -5.61 2.69
N GLY A 24 -6.18 -5.31 2.99
CA GLY A 24 -6.87 -5.91 4.14
C GLY A 24 -7.01 -7.41 3.97
N LYS A 25 -7.34 -8.10 5.06
CA LYS A 25 -7.71 -9.53 5.01
C LYS A 25 -9.17 -9.67 4.61
N PRO A 26 -9.62 -10.83 4.10
CA PRO A 26 -11.02 -11.05 3.73
C PRO A 26 -12.03 -10.65 4.81
N GLU A 27 -11.68 -10.87 6.08
CA GLU A 27 -12.52 -10.56 7.24
C GLU A 27 -12.78 -9.05 7.40
N ASP A 28 -11.85 -8.20 6.97
CA ASP A 28 -11.97 -6.74 7.05
C ASP A 28 -13.10 -6.20 6.14
N TYR A 29 -13.50 -6.97 5.13
CA TYR A 29 -14.49 -6.58 4.12
C TYR A 29 -15.86 -7.23 4.33
N VAL A 30 -16.02 -8.14 5.31
CA VAL A 30 -17.28 -8.89 5.50
C VAL A 30 -18.47 -7.98 5.78
N SER A 31 -18.25 -6.86 6.49
CA SER A 31 -19.29 -5.90 6.83
C SER A 31 -19.50 -4.82 5.76
N TRP A 32 -18.75 -4.86 4.66
CA TRP A 32 -18.85 -3.83 3.62
C TRP A 32 -20.09 -4.07 2.73
N PRO A 33 -20.64 -3.02 2.10
CA PRO A 33 -21.81 -3.16 1.24
C PRO A 33 -21.58 -4.09 0.03
N THR A 34 -22.68 -4.55 -0.58
CA THR A 34 -22.65 -5.35 -1.81
C THR A 34 -21.83 -4.67 -2.91
N GLY A 35 -20.99 -5.45 -3.62
CA GLY A 35 -20.06 -4.95 -4.64
C GLY A 35 -18.71 -4.49 -4.07
N TRP A 36 -18.53 -4.59 -2.75
CA TRP A 36 -17.30 -4.26 -2.04
C TRP A 36 -16.78 -5.42 -1.19
N SER A 37 -17.20 -6.65 -1.48
CA SER A 37 -16.61 -7.83 -0.83
C SER A 37 -15.13 -7.98 -1.22
N TYR A 38 -14.37 -8.75 -0.45
CA TYR A 38 -12.97 -9.02 -0.78
C TYR A 38 -12.82 -9.56 -2.22
N GLN A 39 -13.70 -10.48 -2.62
CA GLN A 39 -13.74 -11.04 -3.97
C GLN A 39 -14.01 -9.99 -5.05
N ASP A 40 -14.93 -9.05 -4.81
CA ASP A 40 -15.22 -7.96 -5.75
C ASP A 40 -14.00 -7.06 -5.98
N LEU A 41 -13.14 -6.93 -4.97
CA LEU A 41 -11.99 -6.04 -4.98
C LEU A 41 -10.70 -6.68 -5.54
N ILE A 42 -10.64 -8.01 -5.70
CA ILE A 42 -9.47 -8.72 -6.24
C ILE A 42 -8.94 -8.10 -7.55
N PRO A 43 -9.78 -7.81 -8.57
CA PRO A 43 -9.28 -7.22 -9.82
C PRO A 43 -8.61 -5.85 -9.62
N TYR A 44 -9.03 -5.10 -8.60
CA TYR A 44 -8.45 -3.81 -8.25
C TYR A 44 -7.15 -3.97 -7.46
N PHE A 45 -7.06 -4.95 -6.56
CA PHE A 45 -5.82 -5.28 -5.85
C PHE A 45 -4.72 -5.68 -6.82
N GLU A 46 -5.03 -6.52 -7.82
CA GLU A 46 -4.09 -6.90 -8.86
C GLU A 46 -3.65 -5.71 -9.72
N LYS A 47 -4.60 -4.86 -10.11
CA LYS A 47 -4.32 -3.64 -10.88
C LYS A 47 -3.40 -2.70 -10.09
N VAL A 48 -3.69 -2.45 -8.81
CA VAL A 48 -2.86 -1.62 -7.92
C VAL A 48 -1.48 -2.24 -7.76
N SER A 49 -1.40 -3.55 -7.48
CA SER A 49 -0.13 -4.26 -7.32
C SER A 49 0.79 -4.08 -8.52
N ARG A 50 0.23 -4.19 -9.72
CA ARG A 50 0.95 -3.99 -10.98
C ARG A 50 1.43 -2.55 -11.15
N ILE A 51 0.56 -1.56 -10.93
CA ILE A 51 0.88 -0.14 -11.11
C ILE A 51 1.92 0.33 -10.09
N MET A 52 1.76 -0.09 -8.83
CA MET A 52 2.65 0.25 -7.72
C MET A 52 3.95 -0.54 -7.79
N GLY A 53 4.06 -1.54 -8.66
CA GLY A 53 5.24 -2.38 -8.79
C GLY A 53 5.53 -3.14 -7.50
N LEU A 54 4.48 -3.56 -6.78
CA LEU A 54 4.64 -4.32 -5.55
C LEU A 54 5.39 -5.61 -5.92
N PRO A 55 6.50 -5.91 -5.24
CA PRO A 55 7.26 -7.10 -5.54
C PRO A 55 6.34 -8.32 -5.38
N GLY A 56 6.23 -9.13 -6.45
CA GLY A 56 5.76 -10.51 -6.29
C GLY A 56 6.71 -11.23 -5.34
N SER A 57 6.21 -12.16 -4.53
CA SER A 57 7.01 -12.84 -3.51
C SER A 57 8.27 -13.49 -4.13
N PRO A 58 9.51 -13.10 -3.76
CA PRO A 58 10.69 -13.78 -4.29
C PRO A 58 11.62 -14.35 -3.20
N VAL A 59 12.05 -15.59 -3.46
CA VAL A 59 13.13 -16.42 -2.87
C VAL A 59 13.47 -16.13 -1.40
N GLU A 60 13.13 -17.09 -0.55
CA GLU A 60 13.50 -17.17 0.87
C GLU A 60 14.95 -16.73 1.13
N GLY A 61 15.11 -15.57 1.79
CA GLY A 61 16.37 -15.17 2.39
C GLY A 61 16.62 -15.94 3.68
N GLU A 62 17.89 -16.00 4.11
CA GLU A 62 18.29 -16.74 5.32
C GLU A 62 17.56 -16.27 6.58
N LEU A 63 17.35 -14.95 6.74
CA LEU A 63 16.55 -14.40 7.83
C LEU A 63 15.10 -14.89 7.79
N THR A 64 14.48 -14.94 6.60
CA THR A 64 13.11 -15.45 6.46
C THR A 64 13.05 -16.92 6.85
N ARG A 65 14.02 -17.75 6.43
CA ARG A 65 14.09 -19.15 6.84
C ARG A 65 14.31 -19.30 8.34
N ALA A 66 15.24 -18.53 8.92
CA ALA A 66 15.49 -18.54 10.35
C ALA A 66 14.23 -18.18 11.14
N PHE A 67 13.51 -17.12 10.74
CA PHE A 67 12.24 -16.71 11.34
C PHE A 67 11.15 -17.76 11.17
N MET A 68 11.04 -18.40 10.00
CA MET A 68 10.07 -19.48 9.75
C MET A 68 10.44 -20.80 10.44
N SER A 69 11.71 -21.01 10.80
CA SER A 69 12.19 -22.17 11.54
C SER A 69 11.98 -22.07 13.06
N LEU A 70 11.58 -20.89 13.56
CA LEU A 70 11.21 -20.72 14.95
C LEU A 70 9.90 -21.48 15.24
N ASP A 71 9.77 -21.90 16.50
CA ASP A 71 8.58 -22.62 16.97
C ASP A 71 7.31 -21.78 16.69
N PRO A 72 6.30 -22.34 15.99
CA PRO A 72 5.05 -21.64 15.68
C PRO A 72 4.30 -21.11 16.92
N THR A 73 4.50 -21.74 18.08
CA THR A 73 3.90 -21.33 19.36
C THR A 73 4.44 -19.98 19.86
N VAL A 74 5.58 -19.51 19.34
CA VAL A 74 6.18 -18.22 19.69
C VAL A 74 5.32 -17.04 19.23
N PHE A 75 4.58 -17.18 18.13
CA PHE A 75 3.78 -16.10 17.56
C PHE A 75 2.28 -16.24 17.86
N GLY A 76 1.85 -17.39 18.40
CA GLY A 76 0.45 -17.72 18.62
C GLY A 76 -0.25 -18.26 17.37
N ASP A 77 -1.38 -18.93 17.56
CA ASP A 77 -2.15 -19.54 16.48
C ASP A 77 -2.59 -18.50 15.44
N GLY A 78 -2.39 -18.82 14.15
CA GLY A 78 -2.86 -18.00 13.03
C GLY A 78 -1.93 -16.84 12.62
N VAL A 79 -0.70 -16.77 13.13
CA VAL A 79 0.29 -15.81 12.62
C VAL A 79 0.96 -16.32 11.36
N VAL A 80 0.95 -15.47 10.32
CA VAL A 80 1.65 -15.70 9.06
C VAL A 80 2.75 -14.66 8.92
N ILE A 81 3.98 -15.12 8.69
CA ILE A 81 5.11 -14.26 8.38
C ILE A 81 5.16 -14.09 6.86
N GLU A 82 5.01 -12.86 6.39
CA GLU A 82 5.20 -12.52 4.98
C GLU A 82 6.24 -11.42 4.81
N LYS A 83 6.86 -11.38 3.63
CA LYS A 83 7.73 -10.27 3.27
C LYS A 83 6.89 -9.00 3.15
N ALA A 84 7.30 -7.97 3.88
CA ALA A 84 6.74 -6.63 3.78
C ALA A 84 6.76 -6.14 2.32
N LYS A 85 5.57 -6.00 1.72
CA LYS A 85 5.42 -5.34 0.42
C LYS A 85 5.65 -3.84 0.65
N ASN A 86 6.41 -3.23 -0.24
CA ASN A 86 6.77 -1.83 -0.13
C ASN A 86 6.60 -1.10 -1.47
N THR A 87 6.45 0.21 -1.37
CA THR A 87 6.27 1.13 -2.49
C THR A 87 7.61 1.77 -2.86
N ILE A 88 8.59 0.94 -3.21
CA ILE A 88 9.93 1.35 -3.65
C ILE A 88 10.15 0.85 -5.07
N LYS A 89 10.60 1.75 -5.96
CA LYS A 89 10.94 1.41 -7.34
C LYS A 89 12.30 2.00 -7.67
N ARG A 90 13.27 1.15 -8.05
CA ARG A 90 14.65 1.53 -8.36
C ARG A 90 15.32 2.37 -7.25
N GLY A 91 15.16 1.92 -6.00
CA GLY A 91 15.75 2.59 -4.83
C GLY A 91 15.10 3.92 -4.44
N LYS A 92 13.98 4.31 -5.07
CA LYS A 92 13.26 5.55 -4.78
C LYS A 92 11.85 5.24 -4.29
N ARG A 93 11.31 6.11 -3.43
CA ARG A 93 9.90 6.11 -3.04
C ARG A 93 9.02 6.16 -4.29
N TRP A 94 8.06 5.24 -4.36
CA TRP A 94 7.10 5.12 -5.46
C TRP A 94 5.67 5.25 -4.93
N SER A 95 5.34 6.45 -4.46
CA SER A 95 4.02 6.78 -3.90
C SER A 95 2.94 6.91 -4.99
N THR A 96 1.69 7.11 -4.55
CA THR A 96 0.55 7.38 -5.45
C THR A 96 0.76 8.59 -6.35
N TYR A 97 1.55 9.58 -5.91
CA TYR A 97 2.00 10.68 -6.76
C TYR A 97 2.71 10.17 -8.02
N HIS A 98 3.72 9.31 -7.85
CA HIS A 98 4.51 8.79 -8.97
C HIS A 98 3.70 7.83 -9.85
N ALA A 99 2.93 6.96 -9.19
CA ALA A 99 2.20 5.88 -9.82
C ALA A 99 0.98 6.35 -10.63
N TYR A 100 0.30 7.41 -10.19
CA TYR A 100 -0.95 7.87 -10.80
C TYR A 100 -0.88 9.32 -11.27
N LEU A 101 -0.58 10.27 -10.37
CA LEU A 101 -0.67 11.70 -10.69
C LEU A 101 0.38 12.12 -11.73
N GLN A 102 1.63 11.71 -11.52
CA GLN A 102 2.74 12.02 -12.43
C GLN A 102 2.53 11.40 -13.82
N GLN A 103 1.91 10.21 -13.89
CA GLN A 103 1.58 9.57 -15.17
C GLN A 103 0.47 10.31 -15.95
N ALA A 104 -0.33 11.11 -15.24
CA ALA A 104 -1.43 11.88 -15.80
C ALA A 104 -1.08 13.36 -16.03
N TRP A 105 0.11 13.80 -15.60
CA TRP A 105 0.47 15.21 -15.41
C TRP A 105 0.22 16.09 -16.64
N ASN A 106 0.50 15.57 -17.83
CA ASN A 106 0.41 16.31 -19.09
C ASN A 106 -0.93 16.12 -19.84
N ARG A 107 -1.91 15.45 -19.23
CA ARG A 107 -3.23 15.27 -19.87
C ARG A 107 -3.96 16.61 -19.89
N LYS A 108 -4.45 17.02 -21.07
CA LYS A 108 -5.14 18.32 -21.25
C LYS A 108 -6.38 18.48 -20.37
N ASN A 109 -6.98 17.37 -19.95
CA ASN A 109 -8.17 17.33 -19.09
C ASN A 109 -7.84 17.18 -17.60
N LEU A 110 -6.59 17.34 -17.18
CA LEU A 110 -6.18 17.37 -15.78
C LEU A 110 -5.65 18.76 -15.41
N HIS A 111 -6.26 19.38 -14.41
CA HIS A 111 -5.82 20.66 -13.84
C HIS A 111 -5.44 20.46 -12.38
N ILE A 112 -4.27 20.97 -11.98
CA ILE A 112 -3.73 20.81 -10.62
C ILE A 112 -3.54 22.20 -10.02
N LEU A 113 -4.22 22.47 -8.90
CA LEU A 113 -4.06 23.68 -8.10
C LEU A 113 -3.29 23.30 -6.84
N MET A 114 -2.03 23.75 -6.74
CA MET A 114 -1.20 23.57 -5.55
C MET A 114 -1.49 24.66 -4.52
N ASP A 115 -1.10 24.43 -3.27
CA ASP A 115 -1.23 25.40 -2.16
C ASP A 115 -2.64 25.98 -1.98
N THR A 116 -3.65 25.22 -2.39
CA THR A 116 -5.06 25.61 -2.36
C THR A 116 -5.80 24.76 -1.33
N LEU A 117 -6.18 25.37 -0.21
CA LEU A 117 -7.00 24.71 0.82
C LEU A 117 -8.48 24.85 0.45
N VAL A 118 -9.15 23.72 0.22
CA VAL A 118 -10.61 23.69 0.01
C VAL A 118 -11.30 23.94 1.35
N SER A 119 -12.15 24.97 1.41
CA SER A 119 -12.83 25.39 2.65
C SER A 119 -14.29 24.94 2.74
N ARG A 120 -14.97 24.77 1.61
CA ARG A 120 -16.35 24.27 1.48
C ARG A 120 -16.68 23.98 0.02
#